data_AF-A0A2N5WW41-F1
#
_entry.id   AF-A0A2N5WW41-F1
#
_cell.length_a   1.000
_cell.length_b   1.000
_cell.length_c   1.000
_cell.angle_alpha   90.00
_cell.angle_beta   90.00
_cell.angle_gamma   90.00
#
_symmetry.space_group_name_H-M   'P 1'
#
loop_
_entity.id
_entity.type
_entity.pdbx_description
1 polymer ?
#
loop_
_entity_poly.entity_id
_entity_poly.type
_entity_poly.pdbx_seq_one_letter_code
_entity_poly.pdbx_strand_id
1 'polypeptide(L)'
;MFATLAHHLGGAPARPDARPTDVPARTPDGETATMHRWVLQAHMWTELLGEAGFTRITTDVLPATTGGPRAADTLLVRAHHPS
;
A
#
# COMPACT_ATOMS: atom_id res chain seq x y z
N MET A 1 10.97 -3.50 -6.19
CA MET A 1 10.55 -2.23 -5.55
C MET A 1 9.12 -1.96 -5.96
N PHE A 2 8.28 -1.52 -5.03
CA PHE A 2 6.93 -1.05 -5.33
C PHE A 2 6.54 0.10 -4.40
N ALA A 3 5.51 0.85 -4.80
CA ALA A 3 4.93 1.91 -4.00
C ALA A 3 3.45 1.60 -3.76
N THR A 4 2.97 1.85 -2.53
CA THR A 4 1.57 1.72 -2.15
C THR A 4 1.17 2.89 -1.25
N LEU A 5 -0.10 2.99 -0.88
CA LEU A 5 -0.55 4.00 0.07
C LEU A 5 0.00 3.71 1.48
N ALA A 6 0.49 4.73 2.19
CA ALA A 6 0.92 4.61 3.59
C ALA A 6 -0.26 4.58 4.56
N HIS A 7 -1.41 5.09 4.14
CA HIS A 7 -2.69 5.09 4.85
C HIS A 7 -3.82 5.18 3.81
N HIS A 8 -5.05 4.84 4.17
CA HIS A 8 -6.18 4.92 3.25
C HIS A 8 -6.46 6.39 2.87
N LEU A 9 -7.09 6.58 1.71
CA LEU A 9 -7.61 7.89 1.33
C LEU A 9 -8.59 8.37 2.41
N GLY A 10 -8.41 9.60 2.91
CA GLY A 10 -9.15 10.12 4.06
C GLY A 10 -8.46 9.94 5.42
N GLY A 11 -7.26 9.34 5.45
CA GLY A 11 -6.40 9.32 6.63
C GLY A 11 -6.59 8.14 7.58
N ALA A 12 -7.51 7.20 7.27
CA ALA A 12 -7.63 5.98 8.06
C ALA A 12 -6.33 5.16 7.99
N PRO A 13 -5.87 4.58 9.11
CA PRO A 13 -4.57 3.93 9.18
C PRO A 13 -4.51 2.67 8.31
N ALA A 14 -3.32 2.36 7.80
CA ALA A 14 -3.05 1.11 7.10
C ALA A 14 -3.32 -0.11 8.01
N ARG A 15 -3.68 -1.23 7.38
CA ARG A 15 -4.05 -2.45 8.08
C ARG A 15 -2.86 -3.12 8.76
N PRO A 16 -3.03 -3.59 10.01
CA PRO A 16 -2.02 -4.37 10.74
C PRO A 16 -2.10 -5.87 10.42
N ASP A 17 -2.91 -6.28 9.46
CA ASP A 17 -3.11 -7.68 9.07
C ASP A 17 -3.07 -7.83 7.54
N ALA A 18 -2.60 -8.98 7.05
CA ALA A 18 -2.49 -9.28 5.63
C ALA A 18 -3.85 -9.56 4.98
N ARG A 19 -4.71 -8.53 4.92
CA ARG A 19 -6.00 -8.56 4.23
C ARG A 19 -6.18 -7.35 3.31
N PRO A 20 -6.78 -7.55 2.13
CA PRO A 20 -7.15 -6.41 1.29
C PRO A 20 -8.28 -5.61 1.94
N THR A 21 -8.32 -4.31 1.64
CA THR A 21 -9.48 -3.46 1.92
C THR A 21 -10.32 -3.31 0.67
N ASP A 22 -11.63 -3.44 0.81
CA ASP A 22 -12.58 -3.21 -0.27
C ASP A 22 -12.78 -1.71 -0.47
N VAL A 23 -12.52 -1.24 -1.68
CA VAL A 23 -12.63 0.17 -2.07
C VAL A 23 -13.65 0.30 -3.20
N PRO A 24 -14.70 1.13 -3.06
CA PRO A 24 -15.59 1.44 -4.17
C PRO A 24 -14.83 2.02 -5.36
N ALA A 25 -15.08 1.49 -6.54
CA ALA A 25 -14.44 1.87 -7.79
C ALA A 25 -15.46 1.99 -8.92
N ARG A 26 -15.01 2.51 -10.05
CA ARG A 26 -15.75 2.54 -11.32
C ARG A 26 -14.95 1.78 -12.37
N THR A 27 -15.61 0.94 -13.15
CA THR A 27 -15.01 0.38 -14.36
C THR A 27 -14.81 1.49 -15.40
N PRO A 28 -14.01 1.26 -16.46
CA PRO A 28 -13.90 2.20 -17.58
C PRO A 28 -15.26 2.58 -18.18
N ASP A 29 -16.22 1.66 -18.18
CA ASP A 29 -17.59 1.87 -18.70
C ASP A 29 -18.53 2.56 -17.68
N GLY A 30 -18.03 2.93 -16.50
CA GLY A 30 -18.77 3.66 -15.46
C GLY A 30 -19.59 2.79 -14.51
N GLU A 31 -19.54 1.47 -14.65
CA GLU A 31 -20.23 0.55 -13.75
C GLU A 31 -19.62 0.57 -12.35
N THR A 32 -20.46 0.34 -11.33
CA THR A 32 -19.99 0.22 -9.95
C THR A 32 -19.18 -1.06 -9.80
N ALA A 33 -17.96 -0.96 -9.26
CA ALA A 33 -17.11 -2.10 -8.97
C ALA A 33 -16.50 -2.00 -7.57
N THR A 34 -15.98 -3.11 -7.06
CA THR A 34 -15.16 -3.15 -5.85
C THR A 34 -13.73 -3.46 -6.22
N MET A 35 -12.79 -2.64 -5.77
CA MET A 35 -11.36 -2.87 -5.89
C MET A 35 -10.79 -3.34 -4.56
N HIS A 36 -10.10 -4.47 -4.57
CA HIS A 36 -9.37 -4.97 -3.40
C HIS A 36 -7.99 -4.32 -3.33
N ARG A 37 -7.74 -3.51 -2.31
CA ARG A 37 -6.50 -2.76 -2.14
C ARG A 37 -5.70 -3.19 -0.92
N TRP A 38 -4.43 -3.49 -1.15
CA TRP A 38 -3.46 -3.81 -0.10
C TRP A 38 -2.81 -2.54 0.44
N VAL A 39 -3.43 -1.98 1.49
CA VAL A 39 -2.91 -0.84 2.27
C VAL A 39 -2.51 -1.38 3.63
N LEU A 40 -1.28 -1.91 3.71
CA LEU A 40 -0.74 -2.58 4.89
C LEU A 40 0.29 -1.70 5.58
N GLN A 41 0.40 -1.84 6.90
CA GLN A 41 1.46 -1.19 7.67
C GLN A 41 2.84 -1.67 7.21
N ALA A 42 3.85 -0.81 7.38
CA ALA A 42 5.21 -1.09 6.94
C ALA A 42 5.76 -2.43 7.48
N HIS A 43 5.52 -2.73 8.76
CA HIS A 43 5.97 -3.97 9.39
C HIS A 43 5.39 -5.22 8.71
N MET A 44 4.15 -5.16 8.24
CA MET A 44 3.47 -6.27 7.57
C MET A 44 4.11 -6.55 6.19
N TRP A 45 4.50 -5.50 5.46
CA TRP A 45 5.27 -5.68 4.23
C TRP A 45 6.64 -6.28 4.50
N THR A 46 7.31 -5.86 5.57
CA THR A 46 8.61 -6.44 5.96
C THR A 46 8.49 -7.92 6.31
N GLU A 47 7.46 -8.30 7.06
CA GLU A 47 7.19 -9.69 7.43
C GLU A 47 6.89 -10.55 6.19
N LEU A 48 5.89 -10.17 5.40
CA LEU A 48 5.48 -10.92 4.21
C LEU A 48 6.61 -11.10 3.19
N LEU A 49 7.41 -10.05 2.98
CA LEU A 49 8.56 -10.12 2.08
C LEU A 49 9.68 -10.99 2.65
N GLY A 50 9.91 -10.93 3.97
CA GLY A 50 10.89 -11.78 4.65
C GLY A 50 10.52 -13.26 4.57
N GLU A 51 9.25 -13.59 4.81
CA GLU A 51 8.70 -14.94 4.66
C GLU A 51 8.82 -15.44 3.21
N ALA A 52 8.64 -14.56 2.23
CA ALA A 52 8.83 -14.86 0.82
C ALA A 52 10.30 -14.94 0.37
N GLY A 53 11.27 -14.86 1.30
CA GLY A 53 12.69 -15.01 1.02
C GLY A 53 13.39 -13.74 0.53
N PHE A 54 12.71 -12.59 0.52
CA PHE A 54 13.37 -11.32 0.21
C PHE A 54 14.24 -10.85 1.38
N THR A 55 15.30 -10.11 1.03
CA THR A 55 16.30 -9.58 1.95
C THR A 55 16.49 -8.09 1.72
N ARG A 56 17.22 -7.43 2.63
CA ARG A 56 17.54 -5.99 2.56
C ARG A 56 16.28 -5.14 2.35
N ILE A 57 15.24 -5.45 3.12
CA ILE A 57 13.93 -4.81 3.03
C ILE A 57 13.99 -3.44 3.70
N THR A 58 13.55 -2.40 3.00
CA THR A 58 13.41 -1.04 3.54
C THR A 58 12.07 -0.47 3.15
N THR A 59 11.52 0.37 4.03
CA THR A 59 10.26 1.06 3.85
C THR A 59 10.41 2.52 4.20
N ASP A 60 9.96 3.40 3.32
CA ASP A 60 10.01 4.85 3.53
C ASP A 60 8.64 5.46 3.29
N VAL A 61 8.24 6.41 4.11
CA VAL A 61 7.03 7.20 3.89
C VAL A 61 7.42 8.49 3.16
N LEU A 62 6.87 8.66 1.97
CA LEU A 62 6.99 9.86 1.16
C LEU A 62 5.72 10.71 1.36
N PRO A 63 5.82 11.90 1.97
CA PRO A 63 4.65 12.71 2.26
C PRO A 63 3.97 13.21 0.98
N ALA A 64 2.64 13.34 1.01
CA ALA A 64 1.90 13.95 -0.09
C ALA A 64 2.34 15.40 -0.31
N THR A 65 2.68 15.77 -1.55
CA THR A 65 3.23 17.10 -1.88
C THR A 65 2.17 18.20 -2.01
N THR A 66 0.89 17.85 -2.13
CA THR A 66 -0.21 18.79 -2.30
C THR A 66 -1.44 18.35 -1.52
N GLY A 67 -2.12 19.29 -0.86
CA GLY A 67 -3.42 19.05 -0.23
C GLY A 67 -4.52 18.96 -1.29
N GLY A 68 -5.21 17.82 -1.35
CA GLY A 68 -6.30 17.60 -2.29
C GLY A 68 -7.12 16.37 -1.91
N PRO A 69 -8.29 16.15 -2.54
CA PRO A 69 -9.25 15.11 -2.12
C PRO A 69 -8.70 13.67 -2.16
N ARG A 70 -7.59 13.45 -2.86
CA ARG A 70 -6.90 12.16 -2.99
C ARG A 70 -5.45 12.20 -2.54
N ALA A 71 -5.06 13.26 -1.81
CA ALA A 71 -3.73 13.34 -1.23
C ALA A 71 -3.57 12.26 -0.15
N ALA A 72 -2.51 11.47 -0.27
CA ALA A 72 -2.13 10.48 0.72
C ALA A 72 -0.63 10.26 0.66
N ASP A 73 -0.04 10.00 1.81
CA ASP A 73 1.36 9.64 1.89
C ASP A 73 1.59 8.29 1.19
N THR A 74 2.76 8.14 0.59
CA THR A 74 3.14 6.95 -0.14
C THR A 74 4.12 6.12 0.69
N LEU A 75 3.87 4.83 0.84
CA LEU A 75 4.84 3.88 1.35
C LEU A 75 5.65 3.31 0.18
N LEU A 76 6.93 3.65 0.12
CA LEU A 76 7.89 3.05 -0.81
C LEU A 76 8.51 1.82 -0.17
N VAL A 77 8.40 0.67 -0.83
CA VAL A 77 8.97 -0.60 -0.35
C VAL A 77 10.05 -1.08 -1.31
N ARG A 78 11.24 -1.34 -0.77
CA ARG A 78 12.40 -1.85 -1.50
C ARG A 78 12.84 -3.15 -0.87
N ALA A 79 13.09 -4.16 -1.69
CA ALA A 79 13.52 -5.48 -1.24
C ALA A 79 14.34 -6.15 -2.34
N HIS A 80 15.25 -7.04 -1.94
CA HIS A 80 16.16 -7.77 -2.83
C HIS A 80 15.88 -9.27 -2.72
N HIS A 81 15.57 -9.92 -3.83
CA HIS A 81 15.49 -11.37 -3.87
C HIS A 81 16.91 -11.92 -4.10
N PRO A 82 17.50 -12.68 -3.15
CA PRO A 82 18.74 -13.40 -3.42
C PRO A 82 18.42 -14.50 -4.43
N SER A 83 18.88 -14.31 -5.67
CA SER A 83 18.83 -15.34 -6.73
C SER A 83 19.73 -16.51 -6.42
#